data_AF-A0A8J7JHW2-F1
#
_entry.id   AF-A0A8J7JHW2-F1
#
_cell.length_a   1.000
_cell.length_b   1.000
_cell.length_c   1.000
_cell.angle_alpha   90.00
_cell.angle_beta   90.00
_cell.angle_gamma   90.00
#
_symmetry.space_group_name_H-M   'P 1'
#
loop_
_entity.id
_entity.type
_entity.pdbx_description
1 polymer ?
#
loop_
_entity_poly.entity_id
_entity_poly.type
_entity_poly.pdbx_seq_one_letter_code
_entity_poly.pdbx_strand_id
1 'polypeptide(L)'
;MDDLQVEGAALKKMVKLGKKQALSFAFCPGPQNNHVFMIHRRKSPEMLGKLARKEGESPKVAFGTFEVKGRTLEMSCGRTVPQMAKLLKKYLKSQKITANVVILDADGEILDSDIEDLPPDPEDIEDDADLAAEGDAEDDFDTPEAEDVEEPETETAPETPVPDAKALAARLKALQPAIAAAEADAAAKLKKVMAGAVAQIKAAALEQADTTISALEAAVAKLQAKAAPAPEPTAEPAPAAGQPDLRALAQRAKTIQGALTEVAAPARDKLTTALGAAVQQIRDKNHESAEALLAKIEAALAKIAPGAADAPATDATSYAKLRTEWITARATMRAEIETLKSAIETAIAGQEGLEDVAGRTDMLFDYIQDIDGDLEDTLRQLDDTSDPAQRAALMQEAERIIQSYRDTLDSDFFKAVDKNGFVKTDIRGSTLSSLQQVSAALAA
;
A
#
# COMPACT_ATOMS: atom_id res chain seq x y z
N MET A 1 -14.61 5.41 31.14
CA MET A 1 -13.37 5.03 30.43
C MET A 1 -13.64 3.64 29.94
N ASP A 2 -14.02 3.50 28.67
CA ASP A 2 -14.37 2.19 28.12
C ASP A 2 -13.11 1.34 28.04
N ASP A 3 -13.16 0.15 28.63
CA ASP A 3 -12.08 -0.82 28.64
C ASP A 3 -11.94 -1.38 27.22
N LEU A 4 -10.93 -0.91 26.49
CA LEU A 4 -10.70 -1.22 25.06
C LEU A 4 -9.83 -2.47 24.88
N GLN A 5 -9.20 -2.93 25.95
CA GLN A 5 -8.48 -4.19 25.99
C GLN A 5 -9.50 -5.33 26.04
N VAL A 6 -9.33 -6.31 25.15
CA VAL A 6 -10.27 -7.42 25.01
C VAL A 6 -9.56 -8.73 25.30
N GLU A 7 -10.07 -9.46 26.30
CA GLU A 7 -9.52 -10.74 26.73
C GLU A 7 -10.63 -11.78 26.94
N GLY A 8 -10.26 -13.06 26.94
CA GLY A 8 -11.15 -14.20 27.21
C GLY A 8 -12.43 -14.19 26.37
N ALA A 9 -13.58 -14.25 27.04
CA ALA A 9 -14.89 -14.32 26.39
C ALA A 9 -15.21 -13.08 25.53
N ALA A 10 -14.73 -11.90 25.93
CA ALA A 10 -14.91 -10.66 25.16
C ALA A 10 -14.13 -10.73 23.84
N LEU A 11 -12.90 -11.24 23.89
CA LEU A 11 -12.10 -11.47 22.70
C LEU A 11 -12.75 -12.49 21.76
N LYS A 12 -13.27 -13.62 22.28
CA LYS A 12 -13.99 -14.63 21.47
C LYS A 12 -15.20 -14.00 20.75
N LYS A 13 -15.95 -13.12 21.42
CA LYS A 13 -17.08 -12.40 20.83
C LYS A 13 -16.65 -11.43 19.72
N MET A 14 -15.54 -10.70 19.91
CA MET A 14 -15.02 -9.78 18.90
C MET A 14 -14.45 -10.53 17.69
N VAL A 15 -13.81 -11.69 17.90
CA VAL A 15 -13.36 -12.57 16.81
C VAL A 15 -14.55 -13.13 16.03
N LYS A 16 -15.63 -13.59 16.70
CA LYS A 16 -16.87 -14.01 16.02
C LYS A 16 -17.50 -12.86 15.23
N LEU A 17 -17.44 -11.63 15.73
CA LEU A 17 -17.92 -10.44 15.01
C LEU A 17 -17.08 -10.14 13.76
N GLY A 18 -15.78 -10.47 13.80
CA GLY A 18 -14.88 -10.43 12.64
C GLY A 18 -15.26 -11.35 11.48
N LYS A 19 -16.13 -12.36 11.70
CA LYS A 19 -16.74 -13.16 10.61
C LYS A 19 -17.80 -12.37 9.82
N LYS A 20 -18.35 -11.30 10.40
CA LYS A 20 -19.46 -10.51 9.82
C LYS A 20 -19.03 -9.16 9.26
N GLN A 21 -17.96 -8.58 9.80
CA GLN A 21 -17.43 -7.28 9.37
C GLN A 21 -15.96 -7.17 9.72
N ALA A 22 -15.18 -6.44 8.93
CA ALA A 22 -13.80 -6.11 9.27
C ALA A 22 -13.75 -5.23 10.52
N LEU A 23 -12.87 -5.57 11.48
CA LEU A 23 -12.72 -4.85 12.73
C LEU A 23 -11.32 -4.26 12.87
N SER A 24 -11.24 -3.06 13.45
CA SER A 24 -9.95 -2.43 13.76
C SER A 24 -9.34 -3.04 15.00
N PHE A 25 -8.04 -3.30 14.97
CA PHE A 25 -7.28 -3.85 16.09
C PHE A 25 -5.97 -3.10 16.33
N ALA A 26 -5.43 -3.28 17.54
CA ALA A 26 -4.04 -2.99 17.87
C ALA A 26 -3.46 -4.07 18.78
N PHE A 27 -2.19 -4.40 18.55
CA PHE A 27 -1.45 -5.41 19.28
C PHE A 27 -0.11 -4.86 19.75
N CYS A 28 0.11 -4.87 21.06
CA CYS A 28 1.39 -4.52 21.66
C CYS A 28 1.96 -5.74 22.39
N PRO A 29 2.99 -6.41 21.83
CA PRO A 29 3.59 -7.57 22.47
C PRO A 29 4.43 -7.16 23.69
N GLY A 30 4.00 -7.52 24.90
CA GLY A 30 4.81 -7.39 26.12
C GLY A 30 5.63 -8.65 26.48
N PRO A 31 6.54 -8.53 27.47
CA PRO A 31 7.33 -9.65 27.98
C PRO A 31 6.44 -10.70 28.64
N GLN A 32 6.88 -11.96 28.66
CA GLN A 32 6.23 -13.07 29.38
C GLN A 32 4.72 -13.25 29.06
N ASN A 33 4.31 -13.04 27.81
CA ASN A 33 2.91 -13.09 27.33
C ASN A 33 1.98 -12.01 27.91
N ASN A 34 2.49 -10.94 28.53
CA ASN A 34 1.71 -9.76 28.91
C ASN A 34 1.39 -8.91 27.68
N HIS A 35 0.60 -9.46 26.76
CA HIS A 35 0.27 -8.81 25.50
C HIS A 35 -0.98 -7.96 25.65
N VAL A 36 -0.92 -6.72 25.15
CA VAL A 36 -2.09 -5.86 25.07
C VAL A 36 -2.70 -6.03 23.70
N PHE A 37 -3.95 -6.52 23.65
CA PHE A 37 -4.72 -6.65 22.43
C PHE A 37 -6.02 -5.86 22.55
N MET A 38 -6.23 -4.94 21.62
CA MET A 38 -7.39 -4.05 21.59
C MET A 38 -8.14 -4.24 20.29
N ILE A 39 -9.48 -4.32 20.36
CA ILE A 39 -10.35 -4.41 19.18
C ILE A 39 -11.50 -3.42 19.35
N HIS A 40 -11.81 -2.66 18.30
CA HIS A 40 -12.96 -1.76 18.32
C HIS A 40 -13.65 -1.66 16.95
N ARG A 41 -14.97 -1.46 16.98
CA ARG A 41 -15.81 -1.43 15.78
C ARG A 41 -15.72 -0.12 14.99
N ARG A 42 -15.48 1.00 15.68
CA ARG A 42 -15.56 2.36 15.10
C ARG A 42 -14.28 3.19 15.21
N LYS A 43 -13.28 2.72 15.95
CA LYS A 43 -12.07 3.50 16.22
C LYS A 43 -11.04 3.08 15.20
N SER A 44 -10.41 4.06 14.55
CA SER A 44 -9.37 3.82 13.56
C SER A 44 -8.23 2.96 14.13
N PRO A 45 -7.58 2.11 13.32
CA PRO A 45 -6.42 1.33 13.73
C PRO A 45 -5.29 2.18 14.33
N GLU A 46 -5.03 3.37 13.79
CA GLU A 46 -3.99 4.27 14.31
C GLU A 46 -4.27 4.76 15.74
N MET A 47 -5.53 5.11 16.03
CA MET A 47 -5.95 5.50 17.38
C MET A 47 -5.79 4.34 18.36
N LEU A 48 -6.19 3.13 17.96
CA LEU A 48 -5.97 1.93 18.76
C LEU A 48 -4.48 1.66 18.95
N GLY A 49 -3.65 1.87 17.93
CA GLY A 49 -2.19 1.73 18.04
C GLY A 49 -1.56 2.71 19.02
N LYS A 50 -2.02 3.98 19.05
CA LYS A 50 -1.57 4.98 20.04
C LYS A 50 -1.98 4.59 21.46
N LEU A 51 -3.19 4.06 21.65
CA LEU A 51 -3.69 3.59 22.94
C LEU A 51 -2.98 2.32 23.41
N ALA A 52 -2.83 1.32 22.54
CA ALA A 52 -2.10 0.09 22.84
C ALA A 52 -0.62 0.34 23.16
N ARG A 53 0.00 1.36 22.54
CA ARG A 53 1.35 1.81 22.91
C ARG A 53 1.41 2.44 24.30
N LYS A 54 0.34 3.11 24.73
CA LYS A 54 0.26 3.78 26.03
C LYS A 54 0.02 2.78 27.17
N GLU A 55 -0.83 1.79 26.93
CA GLU A 55 -1.15 0.73 27.88
C GLU A 55 -0.11 -0.41 27.87
N GLY A 56 0.54 -0.65 26.72
CA GLY A 56 1.51 -1.71 26.55
C GLY A 56 2.93 -1.34 26.96
N GLU A 57 3.70 -2.34 27.38
CA GLU A 57 5.07 -2.18 27.88
C GLU A 57 6.13 -2.14 26.76
N SER A 58 5.73 -2.32 25.50
CA SER A 58 6.66 -2.44 24.36
C SER A 58 6.60 -1.22 23.43
N PRO A 59 7.75 -0.73 22.95
CA PRO A 59 7.79 0.36 21.96
C PRO A 59 7.30 -0.08 20.57
N LYS A 60 7.15 -1.39 20.34
CA LYS A 60 6.68 -1.99 19.09
C LYS A 60 5.20 -2.29 19.22
N VAL A 61 4.40 -1.73 18.32
CA VAL A 61 2.94 -1.92 18.27
C VAL A 61 2.57 -2.20 16.82
N ALA A 62 1.74 -3.22 16.63
CA ALA A 62 1.06 -3.48 15.38
C ALA A 62 -0.36 -2.93 15.45
N PHE A 63 -0.88 -2.47 14.32
CA PHE A 63 -2.27 -2.05 14.21
C PHE A 63 -2.74 -2.24 12.77
N GLY A 64 -4.04 -2.46 12.62
CA GLY A 64 -4.65 -2.71 11.33
C GLY A 64 -6.11 -3.07 11.46
N THR A 65 -6.63 -3.71 10.43
CA THR A 65 -7.95 -4.33 10.42
C THR A 65 -7.82 -5.83 10.32
N PHE A 66 -8.76 -6.57 10.88
CA PHE A 66 -8.83 -8.01 10.66
C PHE A 66 -10.25 -8.44 10.30
N GLU A 67 -10.31 -9.51 9.53
CA GLU A 67 -11.51 -10.25 9.17
C GLU A 67 -11.28 -11.73 9.43
N VAL A 68 -12.34 -12.48 9.68
CA VAL A 68 -12.27 -13.92 9.92
C VAL A 68 -12.90 -14.65 8.75
N LYS A 69 -12.08 -15.33 7.95
CA LYS A 69 -12.53 -16.19 6.85
C LYS A 69 -12.38 -17.65 7.27
N GLY A 70 -13.51 -18.32 7.50
CA GLY A 70 -13.52 -19.67 8.07
C GLY A 70 -12.84 -19.72 9.44
N ARG A 71 -11.67 -20.37 9.50
CA ARG A 71 -10.83 -20.49 10.71
C ARG A 71 -9.55 -19.66 10.66
N THR A 72 -9.42 -18.79 9.67
CA THR A 72 -8.26 -17.92 9.48
C THR A 72 -8.61 -16.48 9.82
N LEU A 73 -7.90 -15.90 10.78
CA LEU A 73 -7.84 -14.46 11.00
C LEU A 73 -6.90 -13.87 9.95
N GLU A 74 -7.48 -13.17 8.96
CA GLU A 74 -6.74 -12.36 8.01
C GLU A 74 -6.61 -10.95 8.57
N MET A 75 -5.38 -10.48 8.76
CA MET A 75 -5.08 -9.22 9.40
C MET A 75 -4.29 -8.30 8.47
N SER A 76 -4.96 -7.31 7.89
CA SER A 76 -4.33 -6.26 7.10
C SER A 76 -3.69 -5.22 8.01
N CYS A 77 -2.36 -5.18 8.03
CA CYS A 77 -1.59 -4.37 8.97
C CYS A 77 -1.01 -3.11 8.30
N GLY A 78 -1.32 -1.94 8.86
CA GLY A 78 -0.59 -0.70 8.51
C GLY A 78 0.79 -0.63 9.17
N ARG A 79 0.97 -1.37 10.27
CA ARG A 79 2.26 -1.56 10.94
C ARG A 79 2.29 -2.94 11.58
N THR A 80 3.38 -3.68 11.39
CA THR A 80 3.58 -5.03 11.95
C THR A 80 4.61 -5.04 13.07
N VAL A 81 4.63 -6.14 13.83
CA VAL A 81 5.70 -6.47 14.77
C VAL A 81 6.41 -7.75 14.31
N PRO A 82 7.69 -7.96 14.65
CA PRO A 82 8.38 -9.20 14.27
C PRO A 82 7.68 -10.43 14.86
N GLN A 83 7.54 -11.49 14.05
CA GLN A 83 6.88 -12.76 14.45
C GLN A 83 5.43 -12.57 14.92
N MET A 84 4.70 -11.64 14.31
CA MET A 84 3.35 -11.27 14.73
C MET A 84 2.39 -12.44 14.62
N ALA A 85 2.44 -13.22 13.53
CA ALA A 85 1.52 -14.35 13.34
C ALA A 85 1.68 -15.37 14.48
N LYS A 86 2.92 -15.73 14.80
CA LYS A 86 3.25 -16.68 15.88
C LYS A 86 2.90 -16.16 17.28
N LEU A 87 3.21 -14.89 17.56
CA LEU A 87 2.91 -14.28 18.86
C LEU A 87 1.40 -14.17 19.07
N LEU A 88 0.66 -13.76 18.05
CA LEU A 88 -0.78 -13.61 18.13
C LEU A 88 -1.48 -14.96 18.18
N LYS A 89 -1.06 -15.96 17.41
CA LYS A 89 -1.61 -17.33 17.51
C LYS A 89 -1.39 -17.92 18.90
N LYS A 90 -0.20 -17.75 19.48
CA LYS A 90 0.08 -18.17 20.86
C LYS A 90 -0.81 -17.45 21.89
N TYR A 91 -1.05 -16.16 21.69
CA TYR A 91 -1.95 -15.36 22.53
C TYR A 91 -3.41 -15.79 22.39
N LEU A 92 -3.92 -15.97 21.16
CA LEU A 92 -5.28 -16.46 20.91
C LEU A 92 -5.50 -17.85 21.52
N LYS A 93 -4.51 -18.75 21.42
CA LYS A 93 -4.55 -20.07 22.05
C LYS A 93 -4.60 -19.98 23.58
N SER A 94 -3.86 -19.05 24.21
CA SER A 94 -3.95 -18.84 25.66
C SER A 94 -5.33 -18.30 26.10
N GLN A 95 -6.00 -17.59 25.19
CA GLN A 95 -7.38 -17.09 25.36
C GLN A 95 -8.46 -18.09 24.93
N LYS A 96 -8.10 -19.36 24.66
CA LYS A 96 -8.98 -20.45 24.19
C LYS A 96 -9.65 -20.17 22.83
N ILE A 97 -8.95 -19.47 21.93
CA ILE A 97 -9.39 -19.20 20.56
C ILE A 97 -8.47 -19.94 19.61
N THR A 98 -9.04 -20.86 18.84
CA THR A 98 -8.33 -21.73 17.91
C THR A 98 -8.50 -21.21 16.49
N ALA A 99 -7.59 -20.33 16.05
CA ALA A 99 -7.62 -19.73 14.72
C ALA A 99 -6.21 -19.71 14.11
N ASN A 100 -6.16 -19.86 12.79
CA ASN A 100 -4.97 -19.58 11.98
C ASN A 100 -4.81 -18.08 11.84
N VAL A 101 -3.57 -17.59 11.75
CA VAL A 101 -3.29 -16.16 11.65
C VAL A 101 -2.51 -15.90 10.36
N VAL A 102 -3.07 -15.07 9.50
CA VAL A 102 -2.44 -14.58 8.27
C VAL A 102 -2.32 -13.07 8.37
N ILE A 103 -1.11 -12.57 8.31
CA ILE A 103 -0.81 -11.14 8.31
C ILE A 103 -0.64 -10.72 6.86
N LEU A 104 -1.50 -9.82 6.43
CA LEU A 104 -1.49 -9.22 5.11
C LEU A 104 -0.90 -7.80 5.18
N ASP A 105 -0.24 -7.36 4.14
CA ASP A 105 0.08 -5.95 3.93
C ASP A 105 -1.11 -5.17 3.32
N ALA A 106 -0.88 -3.89 3.00
CA ALA A 106 -1.89 -3.02 2.40
C ALA A 106 -2.24 -3.41 0.94
N ASP A 107 -1.42 -4.22 0.29
CA ASP A 107 -1.58 -4.71 -1.07
C ASP A 107 -2.22 -6.12 -1.10
N GLY A 108 -2.47 -6.72 0.08
CA GLY A 108 -3.07 -8.05 0.23
C GLY A 108 -2.06 -9.20 0.15
N GLU A 109 -0.75 -8.91 0.18
CA GLU A 109 0.31 -9.92 0.17
C GLU A 109 0.57 -10.45 1.59
N ILE A 110 0.87 -11.75 1.71
CA ILE A 110 1.13 -12.40 3.00
C ILE A 110 2.52 -12.01 3.52
N LEU A 111 2.56 -11.20 4.58
CA LEU A 111 3.79 -10.79 5.26
C LEU A 111 4.30 -11.84 6.26
N ASP A 112 3.39 -12.50 6.96
CA ASP A 112 3.69 -13.47 8.00
C ASP A 112 2.45 -14.36 8.19
N SER A 113 2.61 -15.68 8.19
CA SER A 113 1.49 -16.61 8.35
C SER A 113 1.86 -17.75 9.29
N ASP A 114 0.96 -18.08 10.19
CA ASP A 114 1.07 -19.22 11.08
C ASP A 114 -0.23 -20.05 10.94
N ILE A 115 -0.24 -20.92 9.93
CA ILE A 115 -1.34 -21.81 9.57
C ILE A 115 -0.96 -23.22 10.07
N GLU A 116 -1.78 -23.80 10.95
CA GLU A 116 -1.69 -25.20 11.37
C GLU A 116 -3.00 -25.90 10.98
N ASP A 117 -2.93 -27.22 10.76
CA ASP A 117 -4.12 -28.04 10.62
C ASP A 117 -4.79 -28.20 11.99
N LEU A 118 -5.98 -27.62 12.14
CA LEU A 118 -6.67 -27.47 13.43
C LEU A 118 -7.85 -28.44 13.52
N PRO A 119 -7.96 -29.27 14.58
CA PRO A 119 -9.06 -30.22 14.73
C PRO A 119 -10.41 -29.49 14.81
N PRO A 120 -11.51 -30.06 14.26
CA PRO A 120 -12.81 -29.40 14.17
C PRO A 120 -13.28 -28.89 15.54
N ASP A 121 -13.72 -27.63 15.60
CA ASP A 121 -14.28 -27.06 16.82
C ASP A 121 -15.70 -27.63 17.02
N PRO A 122 -16.06 -28.17 18.19
CA PRO A 122 -17.42 -28.66 18.44
C PRO A 122 -18.50 -27.57 18.31
N GLU A 123 -18.14 -26.28 18.31
CA GLU A 123 -19.07 -25.15 18.05
C GLU A 123 -19.34 -24.91 16.55
N ASP A 124 -18.54 -25.44 15.61
CA ASP A 124 -18.77 -25.25 14.16
C ASP A 124 -19.83 -26.23 13.59
N ILE A 125 -20.30 -27.19 14.39
CA ILE A 125 -21.36 -28.14 14.01
C ILE A 125 -22.77 -27.54 14.20
N GLU A 126 -22.90 -26.52 15.06
CA GLU A 126 -24.21 -25.94 15.40
C GLU A 126 -24.67 -24.82 14.44
N ASP A 127 -23.76 -24.15 13.72
CA ASP A 127 -24.09 -23.03 12.82
C ASP A 127 -24.51 -23.48 11.39
N ASP A 128 -24.27 -24.75 11.01
CA ASP A 128 -24.68 -25.30 9.69
C ASP A 128 -26.08 -25.95 9.70
N ALA A 129 -26.70 -26.10 10.88
CA ALA A 129 -28.02 -26.70 11.04
C ALA A 129 -29.20 -25.72 10.87
N ASP A 130 -28.94 -24.41 10.87
CA ASP A 130 -29.98 -23.37 10.86
C ASP A 130 -30.23 -22.73 9.47
N LEU A 131 -29.61 -23.25 8.40
CA LEU A 131 -29.78 -22.75 7.02
C LEU A 131 -30.41 -23.75 6.03
N ALA A 132 -30.92 -24.88 6.51
CA ALA A 132 -31.60 -25.88 5.68
C ALA A 132 -32.99 -26.25 6.23
N ALA A 133 -33.86 -25.26 6.41
CA ALA A 133 -35.28 -25.51 6.64
C ALA A 133 -36.10 -24.33 6.07
N GLU A 134 -36.47 -24.42 4.80
CA GLU A 134 -37.82 -24.16 4.26
C GLU A 134 -37.76 -24.39 2.73
N GLY A 135 -38.41 -25.47 2.25
CA GLY A 135 -38.53 -25.72 0.81
C GLY A 135 -38.76 -27.18 0.40
N ASP A 136 -39.84 -27.77 0.92
CA ASP A 136 -40.73 -28.79 0.30
C ASP A 136 -40.18 -29.98 -0.53
N ALA A 137 -40.48 -31.17 0.03
CA ALA A 137 -41.13 -32.34 -0.60
C ALA A 137 -40.36 -33.31 -1.53
N GLU A 138 -40.21 -34.54 -0.98
CA GLU A 138 -40.34 -35.89 -1.59
C GLU A 138 -39.31 -36.28 -2.68
N ASP A 139 -38.70 -37.48 -2.71
CA ASP A 139 -39.22 -38.82 -2.42
C ASP A 139 -38.04 -39.82 -2.27
N ASP A 140 -38.32 -40.92 -1.57
CA ASP A 140 -37.69 -42.26 -1.51
C ASP A 140 -36.35 -42.55 -2.25
N PHE A 141 -35.40 -43.23 -1.57
CA PHE A 141 -35.08 -44.65 -1.85
C PHE A 141 -33.97 -45.20 -0.92
N ASP A 142 -34.40 -46.14 -0.08
CA ASP A 142 -33.82 -47.44 0.29
C ASP A 142 -32.29 -47.65 0.31
N THR A 143 -31.80 -47.97 1.52
CA THR A 143 -30.54 -48.66 1.79
C THR A 143 -30.60 -50.12 1.31
N PRO A 144 -29.48 -50.73 0.91
CA PRO A 144 -29.04 -51.85 1.75
C PRO A 144 -27.52 -51.96 1.94
N GLU A 145 -27.16 -52.48 3.12
CA GLU A 145 -25.88 -53.08 3.49
C GLU A 145 -25.51 -54.30 2.60
N ALA A 146 -24.22 -54.47 2.30
CA ALA A 146 -23.44 -55.68 2.64
C ALA A 146 -21.97 -55.61 2.16
N GLU A 147 -21.07 -55.70 3.15
CA GLU A 147 -19.78 -56.43 3.24
C GLU A 147 -18.80 -56.57 2.05
N ASP A 148 -17.62 -55.97 2.26
CA ASP A 148 -16.25 -56.56 2.29
C ASP A 148 -15.68 -57.24 1.02
N VAL A 149 -14.74 -56.56 0.32
CA VAL A 149 -13.61 -57.14 -0.42
C VAL A 149 -12.43 -56.14 -0.55
N GLU A 150 -11.29 -56.52 0.02
CA GLU A 150 -9.86 -56.29 -0.34
C GLU A 150 -9.39 -55.01 -1.08
N GLU A 151 -8.32 -54.40 -0.54
CA GLU A 151 -7.37 -53.52 -1.25
C GLU A 151 -6.85 -54.16 -2.55
N PRO A 152 -6.62 -53.36 -3.62
CA PRO A 152 -5.27 -52.82 -3.82
C PRO A 152 -5.19 -51.39 -4.42
N GLU A 153 -4.15 -50.69 -3.96
CA GLU A 153 -3.24 -49.75 -4.64
C GLU A 153 -3.72 -48.82 -5.80
N THR A 154 -3.44 -47.53 -5.56
CA THR A 154 -2.88 -46.51 -6.48
C THR A 154 -3.74 -45.90 -7.59
N GLU A 155 -4.16 -44.62 -7.40
CA GLU A 155 -3.92 -43.56 -8.39
C GLU A 155 -4.01 -42.14 -7.76
N THR A 156 -2.82 -41.57 -7.54
CA THR A 156 -2.41 -40.16 -7.61
C THR A 156 -3.46 -39.05 -7.55
N ALA A 157 -3.56 -38.39 -6.39
CA ALA A 157 -3.86 -36.96 -6.28
C ALA A 157 -2.56 -36.15 -6.52
N PRO A 158 -2.63 -34.95 -7.14
CA PRO A 158 -1.45 -34.19 -7.53
C PRO A 158 -0.66 -33.73 -6.30
N GLU A 159 0.55 -34.28 -6.15
CA GLU A 159 1.57 -33.77 -5.22
C GLU A 159 1.90 -32.32 -5.59
N THR A 160 1.63 -31.40 -4.67
CA THR A 160 2.45 -30.19 -4.58
C THR A 160 3.91 -30.63 -4.42
N PRO A 161 4.85 -30.18 -5.26
CA PRO A 161 6.23 -30.64 -5.17
C PRO A 161 6.83 -30.18 -3.85
N VAL A 162 7.01 -31.11 -2.92
CA VAL A 162 7.82 -30.87 -1.71
C VAL A 162 9.24 -30.54 -2.20
N PRO A 163 9.81 -29.38 -1.87
CA PRO A 163 11.14 -29.02 -2.34
C PRO A 163 12.18 -30.01 -1.80
N ASP A 164 12.72 -30.87 -2.67
CA ASP A 164 13.77 -31.83 -2.32
C ASP A 164 15.07 -31.08 -1.95
N ALA A 165 15.57 -31.31 -0.73
CA ALA A 165 16.82 -30.74 -0.24
C ALA A 165 18.01 -31.00 -1.18
N LYS A 166 18.00 -32.12 -1.91
CA LYS A 166 19.00 -32.48 -2.93
C LYS A 166 18.86 -31.62 -4.19
N ALA A 167 17.63 -31.31 -4.61
CA ALA A 167 17.37 -30.42 -5.75
C ALA A 167 17.78 -28.97 -5.44
N LEU A 168 17.50 -28.49 -4.22
CA LEU A 168 17.93 -27.17 -3.75
C LEU A 168 19.46 -27.05 -3.66
N ALA A 169 20.14 -28.08 -3.15
CA ALA A 169 21.60 -28.11 -3.11
C ALA A 169 22.23 -28.11 -4.52
N ALA A 170 21.58 -28.77 -5.49
CA ALA A 170 22.02 -28.78 -6.88
C ALA A 170 21.87 -27.40 -7.55
N ARG A 171 20.72 -26.73 -7.36
CA ARG A 171 20.48 -25.35 -7.83
C ARG A 171 21.49 -24.37 -7.25
N LEU A 172 21.73 -24.45 -5.94
CA LEU A 172 22.70 -23.60 -5.26
C LEU A 172 24.13 -23.81 -5.80
N LYS A 173 24.52 -25.06 -6.08
CA LYS A 173 25.83 -25.38 -6.68
C LYS A 173 25.97 -24.84 -8.11
N ALA A 174 24.89 -24.83 -8.90
CA ALA A 174 24.90 -24.28 -10.26
C ALA A 174 25.16 -22.76 -10.30
N LEU A 175 24.87 -22.04 -9.22
CA LEU A 175 25.08 -20.58 -9.11
C LEU A 175 26.50 -20.18 -8.72
N GLN A 176 27.29 -21.10 -8.15
CA GLN A 176 28.68 -20.82 -7.75
C GLN A 176 29.56 -20.20 -8.85
N PRO A 177 29.63 -20.73 -10.08
CA PRO A 177 30.47 -20.16 -11.13
C PRO A 177 30.04 -18.75 -11.53
N ALA A 178 28.73 -18.47 -11.56
CA ALA A 178 28.21 -17.15 -11.91
C ALA A 178 28.46 -16.11 -10.82
N ILE A 179 28.37 -16.51 -9.55
CA ILE A 179 28.73 -15.67 -8.39
C ILE A 179 30.25 -15.42 -8.35
N ALA A 180 31.06 -16.39 -8.76
CA ALA A 180 32.51 -16.24 -8.84
C ALA A 180 32.97 -15.30 -9.97
N ALA A 181 32.18 -15.20 -11.05
CA ALA A 181 32.43 -14.30 -12.18
C ALA A 181 31.93 -12.87 -11.95
N ALA A 182 31.26 -12.58 -10.83
CA ALA A 182 30.75 -11.25 -10.50
C ALA A 182 31.85 -10.32 -9.96
N GLU A 183 31.66 -9.01 -10.14
CA GLU A 183 32.50 -7.95 -9.56
C GLU A 183 32.69 -8.13 -8.03
N ALA A 184 33.87 -7.76 -7.52
CA ALA A 184 34.33 -8.15 -6.18
C ALA A 184 33.35 -7.86 -5.02
N ASP A 185 32.67 -6.71 -5.07
CA ASP A 185 31.68 -6.31 -4.05
C ASP A 185 30.35 -7.10 -4.17
N ALA A 186 29.91 -7.39 -5.40
CA ALA A 186 28.71 -8.19 -5.66
C ALA A 186 28.95 -9.67 -5.34
N ALA A 187 30.13 -10.20 -5.68
CA ALA A 187 30.53 -11.56 -5.35
C ALA A 187 30.59 -11.79 -3.83
N ALA A 188 31.09 -10.83 -3.04
CA ALA A 188 31.15 -10.94 -1.59
C ALA A 188 29.75 -11.02 -0.94
N LYS A 189 28.81 -10.20 -1.41
CA LYS A 189 27.41 -10.20 -0.93
C LYS A 189 26.68 -11.48 -1.33
N LEU A 190 26.81 -11.92 -2.57
CA LEU A 190 26.16 -13.14 -3.06
C LEU A 190 26.72 -14.40 -2.40
N LYS A 191 28.03 -14.48 -2.13
CA LYS A 191 28.63 -15.58 -1.35
C LYS A 191 28.05 -15.66 0.07
N LYS A 192 27.78 -14.51 0.71
CA LYS A 192 27.15 -14.48 2.05
C LYS A 192 25.72 -15.00 2.03
N VAL A 193 24.93 -14.59 1.03
CA VAL A 193 23.54 -15.07 0.86
C VAL A 193 23.53 -16.56 0.49
N MET A 194 24.45 -17.00 -0.36
CA MET A 194 24.66 -18.41 -0.70
C MET A 194 24.98 -19.27 0.53
N ALA A 195 25.84 -18.79 1.43
CA ALA A 195 26.13 -19.48 2.69
C ALA A 195 24.90 -19.57 3.61
N GLY A 196 24.03 -18.55 3.60
CA GLY A 196 22.73 -18.57 4.27
C GLY A 196 21.79 -19.65 3.73
N ALA A 197 21.70 -19.79 2.40
CA ALA A 197 20.94 -20.86 1.76
C ALA A 197 21.48 -22.26 2.11
N VAL A 198 22.81 -22.44 2.16
CA VAL A 198 23.41 -23.71 2.63
C VAL A 198 23.01 -24.01 4.08
N ALA A 199 22.96 -23.00 4.95
CA ALA A 199 22.55 -23.17 6.34
C ALA A 199 21.07 -23.54 6.47
N GLN A 200 20.19 -22.94 5.65
CA GLN A 200 18.76 -23.26 5.61
C GLN A 200 18.49 -24.68 5.12
N ILE A 201 19.19 -25.15 4.08
CA ILE A 201 19.12 -26.55 3.62
C ILE A 201 19.56 -27.51 4.72
N LYS A 202 20.68 -27.22 5.41
CA LYS A 202 21.18 -28.04 6.52
C LYS A 202 20.25 -28.05 7.73
N ALA A 203 19.47 -26.98 7.92
CA ALA A 203 18.47 -26.85 8.97
C ALA A 203 17.10 -27.41 8.59
N ALA A 204 16.97 -28.08 7.42
CA ALA A 204 15.71 -28.58 6.87
C ALA A 204 14.62 -27.50 6.68
N ALA A 205 15.02 -26.23 6.58
CA ALA A 205 14.12 -25.11 6.26
C ALA A 205 14.00 -24.98 4.73
N LEU A 206 13.38 -25.98 4.08
CA LEU A 206 13.43 -26.17 2.63
C LEU A 206 12.68 -25.07 1.84
N GLU A 207 11.57 -24.56 2.37
CA GLU A 207 10.85 -23.42 1.76
C GLU A 207 11.65 -22.10 1.83
N GLN A 208 12.32 -21.87 2.96
CA GLN A 208 13.20 -20.70 3.14
C GLN A 208 14.45 -20.80 2.26
N ALA A 209 14.99 -22.01 2.13
CA ALA A 209 16.09 -22.30 1.22
C ALA A 209 15.67 -22.08 -0.24
N ASP A 210 14.49 -22.55 -0.66
CA ASP A 210 13.98 -22.35 -2.01
C ASP A 210 13.78 -20.87 -2.34
N THR A 211 13.16 -20.11 -1.42
CA THR A 211 12.98 -18.65 -1.57
C THR A 211 14.33 -17.94 -1.71
N THR A 212 15.31 -18.32 -0.88
CA THR A 212 16.65 -17.71 -0.90
C THR A 212 17.43 -18.10 -2.17
N ILE A 213 17.26 -19.32 -2.66
CA ILE A 213 17.85 -19.78 -3.93
C ILE A 213 17.23 -19.06 -5.12
N SER A 214 15.91 -18.93 -5.17
CA SER A 214 15.19 -18.21 -6.23
C SER A 214 15.59 -16.72 -6.28
N ALA A 215 15.78 -16.08 -5.12
CA ALA A 215 16.31 -14.72 -5.04
C ALA A 215 17.78 -14.62 -5.52
N LEU A 216 18.61 -15.63 -5.23
CA LEU A 216 19.98 -15.72 -5.73
C LEU A 216 20.02 -15.91 -7.25
N GLU A 217 19.15 -16.74 -7.82
CA GLU A 217 19.00 -16.95 -9.26
C GLU A 217 18.61 -15.66 -9.98
N ALA A 218 17.62 -14.93 -9.47
CA ALA A 218 17.21 -13.64 -10.02
C ALA A 218 18.32 -12.57 -9.96
N ALA A 219 19.06 -12.52 -8.84
CA ALA A 219 20.18 -11.60 -8.68
C ALA A 219 21.34 -11.92 -9.65
N VAL A 220 21.63 -13.21 -9.85
CA VAL A 220 22.64 -13.67 -10.80
C VAL A 220 22.21 -13.40 -12.25
N ALA A 221 20.95 -13.66 -12.61
CA ALA A 221 20.41 -13.36 -13.94
C ALA A 221 20.50 -11.85 -14.26
N LYS A 222 20.20 -10.99 -13.28
CA LYS A 222 20.32 -9.53 -13.42
C LYS A 222 21.78 -9.06 -13.57
N LEU A 223 22.74 -9.76 -12.95
CA LEU A 223 24.17 -9.48 -13.13
C LEU A 223 24.68 -9.94 -14.49
N GLN A 224 24.20 -11.08 -15.00
CA GLN A 224 24.54 -11.58 -16.33
C GLN A 224 23.91 -10.73 -17.44
N ALA A 225 22.69 -10.23 -17.26
CA ALA A 225 22.06 -9.28 -18.17
C ALA A 225 22.81 -7.93 -18.26
N LYS A 226 23.51 -7.54 -17.18
CA LYS A 226 24.40 -6.37 -17.16
C LYS A 226 25.76 -6.62 -17.83
N ALA A 227 26.13 -7.88 -18.05
CA ALA A 227 27.41 -8.30 -18.64
C ALA A 227 27.33 -8.67 -20.14
N ALA A 228 26.13 -8.66 -20.74
CA ALA A 228 25.97 -8.88 -22.18
C ALA A 228 26.26 -7.58 -22.97
N PRO A 229 27.11 -7.61 -24.02
CA PRO A 229 27.22 -6.49 -24.95
C PRO A 229 25.93 -6.37 -25.77
N ALA A 230 25.45 -5.15 -25.92
CA ALA A 230 24.19 -4.81 -26.61
C ALA A 230 24.13 -5.32 -28.06
N PRO A 231 22.96 -5.81 -28.50
CA PRO A 231 22.52 -5.66 -29.88
C PRO A 231 21.43 -4.58 -29.99
N GLU A 232 21.43 -3.91 -31.14
CA GLU A 232 20.58 -2.80 -31.56
C GLU A 232 19.06 -3.13 -31.62
N PRO A 233 18.19 -2.11 -31.60
CA PRO A 233 16.79 -2.23 -31.20
C PRO A 233 15.91 -2.76 -32.34
N THR A 234 15.12 -3.79 -32.03
CA THR A 234 13.89 -4.09 -32.79
C THR A 234 12.70 -3.90 -31.84
N ALA A 235 11.65 -3.29 -32.37
CA ALA A 235 10.52 -2.68 -31.67
C ALA A 235 9.81 -3.54 -30.60
N GLU A 236 9.45 -2.84 -29.51
CA GLU A 236 8.39 -2.99 -28.48
C GLU A 236 7.64 -4.33 -28.26
N PRO A 237 7.33 -4.63 -26.99
CA PRO A 237 6.09 -4.10 -26.41
C PRO A 237 6.36 -3.12 -25.26
N ALA A 238 5.55 -2.05 -25.23
CA ALA A 238 5.53 -1.02 -24.20
C ALA A 238 5.61 -1.60 -22.76
N PRO A 239 6.45 -1.04 -21.87
CA PRO A 239 6.32 -1.30 -20.45
C PRO A 239 5.00 -0.70 -19.95
N ALA A 240 4.26 -1.50 -19.19
CA ALA A 240 3.01 -1.12 -18.55
C ALA A 240 3.13 0.23 -17.82
N ALA A 241 2.25 1.16 -18.18
CA ALA A 241 2.01 2.41 -17.48
C ALA A 241 1.53 2.13 -16.04
N GLY A 242 2.00 2.93 -15.08
CA GLY A 242 1.31 3.09 -13.79
C GLY A 242 2.11 2.94 -12.49
N GLN A 243 3.44 2.79 -12.49
CA GLN A 243 4.21 2.92 -11.23
C GLN A 243 4.90 4.28 -11.18
N PRO A 244 4.45 5.23 -10.32
CA PRO A 244 5.19 6.45 -10.08
C PRO A 244 6.53 6.08 -9.47
N ASP A 245 7.57 6.67 -10.02
CA ASP A 245 8.95 6.21 -9.89
C ASP A 245 9.47 6.52 -8.46
N LEU A 246 9.18 5.64 -7.49
CA LEU A 246 9.68 5.69 -6.11
C LEU A 246 11.20 5.90 -6.07
N ARG A 247 11.89 5.34 -7.07
CA ARG A 247 13.32 5.51 -7.26
C ARG A 247 13.66 6.93 -7.71
N ALA A 248 12.90 7.53 -8.61
CA ALA A 248 13.07 8.94 -8.98
C ALA A 248 12.78 9.90 -7.82
N LEU A 249 11.72 9.67 -7.04
CA LEU A 249 11.40 10.48 -5.86
C LEU A 249 12.49 10.37 -4.78
N ALA A 250 12.98 9.15 -4.52
CA ALA A 250 14.11 8.93 -3.60
C ALA A 250 15.41 9.59 -4.10
N GLN A 251 15.65 9.58 -5.40
CA GLN A 251 16.82 10.22 -6.01
C GLN A 251 16.74 11.75 -5.96
N ARG A 252 15.55 12.34 -6.15
CA ARG A 252 15.30 13.78 -5.95
C ARG A 252 15.50 14.17 -4.50
N ALA A 253 14.91 13.42 -3.55
CA ALA A 253 15.11 13.67 -2.13
C ALA A 253 16.60 13.67 -1.73
N LYS A 254 17.38 12.75 -2.28
CA LYS A 254 18.83 12.68 -2.07
C LYS A 254 19.59 13.87 -2.68
N THR A 255 19.16 14.34 -3.84
CA THR A 255 19.75 15.51 -4.52
C THR A 255 19.51 16.78 -3.73
N ILE A 256 18.27 16.99 -3.27
CA ILE A 256 17.88 18.10 -2.38
C ILE A 256 18.66 18.04 -1.06
N GLN A 257 18.84 16.85 -0.48
CA GLN A 257 19.65 16.68 0.74
C GLN A 257 21.09 17.17 0.55
N GLY A 258 21.68 16.93 -0.62
CA GLY A 258 22.99 17.47 -0.98
C GLY A 258 22.97 18.98 -1.13
N ALA A 259 21.98 19.55 -1.81
CA ALA A 259 21.88 21.00 -1.99
C ALA A 259 21.68 21.77 -0.66
N LEU A 260 21.07 21.14 0.34
CA LEU A 260 20.86 21.74 1.65
C LEU A 260 22.14 21.96 2.46
N THR A 261 23.24 21.28 2.16
CA THR A 261 24.51 21.50 2.89
C THR A 261 25.10 22.88 2.62
N GLU A 262 24.79 23.47 1.46
CA GLU A 262 25.25 24.80 1.01
C GLU A 262 24.37 25.96 1.55
N VAL A 263 23.22 25.65 2.16
CA VAL A 263 22.23 26.65 2.62
C VAL A 263 22.53 27.12 4.04
N ALA A 264 22.31 28.40 4.37
CA ALA A 264 22.48 28.94 5.72
C ALA A 264 21.50 28.36 6.76
N ALA A 265 21.95 28.23 8.02
CA ALA A 265 21.29 27.49 9.11
C ALA A 265 19.77 27.73 9.29
N PRO A 266 19.22 28.97 9.33
CA PRO A 266 17.79 29.15 9.61
C PRO A 266 16.88 28.67 8.47
N ALA A 267 17.36 28.65 7.22
CA ALA A 267 16.62 28.12 6.08
C ALA A 267 16.87 26.61 5.92
N ARG A 268 18.10 26.16 6.20
CA ARG A 268 18.47 24.74 6.17
C ARG A 268 17.61 23.89 7.10
N ASP A 269 17.39 24.33 8.34
CA ASP A 269 16.64 23.55 9.32
C ASP A 269 15.18 23.34 8.89
N LYS A 270 14.52 24.40 8.40
CA LYS A 270 13.15 24.33 7.89
C LYS A 270 13.03 23.42 6.67
N LEU A 271 13.97 23.54 5.72
CA LEU A 271 13.95 22.72 4.51
C LEU A 271 14.35 21.26 4.78
N THR A 272 15.20 21.01 5.79
CA THR A 272 15.53 19.65 6.23
C THR A 272 14.34 18.99 6.91
N THR A 273 13.56 19.72 7.73
CA THR A 273 12.29 19.21 8.28
C THR A 273 11.28 18.91 7.16
N ALA A 274 11.14 19.81 6.19
CA ALA A 274 10.26 19.59 5.05
C ALA A 274 10.71 18.38 4.20
N LEU A 275 12.03 18.20 4.01
CA LEU A 275 12.59 17.04 3.33
C LEU A 275 12.33 15.75 4.11
N GLY A 276 12.42 15.79 5.45
CA GLY A 276 12.04 14.68 6.31
C GLY A 276 10.58 14.28 6.15
N ALA A 277 9.67 15.25 6.04
CA ALA A 277 8.27 15.02 5.74
C ALA A 277 8.08 14.43 4.32
N ALA A 278 8.80 14.94 3.32
CA ALA A 278 8.75 14.41 1.96
C ALA A 278 9.22 12.94 1.90
N VAL A 279 10.34 12.63 2.54
CA VAL A 279 10.88 11.27 2.65
C VAL A 279 9.92 10.35 3.39
N GLN A 280 9.20 10.86 4.39
CA GLN A 280 8.17 10.09 5.07
C GLN A 280 7.00 9.78 4.13
N GLN A 281 6.52 10.76 3.35
CA GLN A 281 5.50 10.52 2.32
C GLN A 281 5.95 9.52 1.24
N ILE A 282 7.25 9.51 0.86
CA ILE A 282 7.81 8.49 -0.04
C ILE A 282 7.73 7.10 0.58
N ARG A 283 8.05 6.97 1.88
CA ARG A 283 7.95 5.68 2.60
C ARG A 283 6.52 5.22 2.76
N ASP A 284 5.60 6.15 2.95
CA ASP A 284 4.17 5.90 3.11
C ASP A 284 3.47 5.67 1.74
N LYS A 285 4.24 5.50 0.65
CA LYS A 285 3.77 5.36 -0.74
C LYS A 285 2.82 6.49 -1.20
N ASN A 286 2.81 7.62 -0.49
CA ASN A 286 2.03 8.80 -0.87
C ASN A 286 2.84 9.64 -1.85
N HIS A 287 2.93 9.15 -3.09
CA HIS A 287 3.75 9.72 -4.15
C HIS A 287 3.35 11.17 -4.45
N GLU A 288 2.05 11.45 -4.41
CA GLU A 288 1.47 12.76 -4.66
C GLU A 288 1.93 13.81 -3.63
N SER A 289 1.81 13.48 -2.33
CA SER A 289 2.23 14.38 -1.26
C SER A 289 3.75 14.47 -1.14
N ALA A 290 4.46 13.36 -1.39
CA ALA A 290 5.90 13.34 -1.46
C ALA A 290 6.41 14.31 -2.52
N GLU A 291 5.83 14.26 -3.71
CA GLU A 291 6.25 15.08 -4.82
C GLU A 291 5.89 16.55 -4.63
N ALA A 292 4.71 16.85 -4.05
CA ALA A 292 4.33 18.20 -3.62
C ALA A 292 5.35 18.81 -2.66
N LEU A 293 5.81 18.03 -1.68
CA LEU A 293 6.79 18.47 -0.70
C LEU A 293 8.17 18.67 -1.32
N LEU A 294 8.64 17.73 -2.15
CA LEU A 294 9.92 17.88 -2.85
C LEU A 294 9.93 19.12 -3.76
N ALA A 295 8.88 19.36 -4.53
CA ALA A 295 8.76 20.53 -5.40
C ALA A 295 8.77 21.86 -4.61
N LYS A 296 8.07 21.91 -3.46
CA LYS A 296 8.10 23.09 -2.58
C LYS A 296 9.49 23.37 -2.02
N ILE A 297 10.27 22.33 -1.70
CA ILE A 297 11.64 22.46 -1.20
C ILE A 297 12.57 22.97 -2.30
N GLU A 298 12.45 22.44 -3.52
CA GLU A 298 13.23 22.90 -4.69
C GLU A 298 12.94 24.37 -5.02
N ALA A 299 11.68 24.79 -5.01
CA ALA A 299 11.30 26.19 -5.23
C ALA A 299 11.84 27.13 -4.13
N ALA A 300 11.90 26.66 -2.88
CA ALA A 300 12.51 27.42 -1.79
C ALA A 300 14.04 27.50 -1.92
N LEU A 301 14.69 26.41 -2.34
CA LEU A 301 16.14 26.40 -2.64
C LEU A 301 16.50 27.38 -3.75
N ALA A 302 15.71 27.44 -4.84
CA ALA A 302 15.93 28.38 -5.94
C ALA A 302 15.87 29.85 -5.49
N LYS A 303 15.03 30.18 -4.49
CA LYS A 303 14.93 31.53 -3.91
C LYS A 303 16.10 31.90 -2.98
N ILE A 304 16.84 30.91 -2.47
CA ILE A 304 17.93 31.12 -1.50
C ILE A 304 19.30 31.17 -2.19
N ALA A 305 19.41 30.67 -3.43
CA ALA A 305 20.65 30.75 -4.20
C ALA A 305 21.11 32.22 -4.39
N PRO A 306 22.38 32.56 -4.06
CA PRO A 306 22.88 33.93 -4.20
C PRO A 306 23.00 34.27 -5.70
N GLY A 307 22.04 35.04 -6.20
CA GLY A 307 21.98 35.49 -7.60
C GLY A 307 20.61 35.99 -8.07
N ALA A 308 19.52 35.72 -7.34
CA ALA A 308 18.16 36.07 -7.77
C ALA A 308 17.69 37.50 -7.41
N ALA A 309 18.62 38.44 -7.16
CA ALA A 309 18.27 39.81 -6.78
C ALA A 309 18.42 40.86 -7.89
N ASP A 310 18.95 40.52 -9.07
CA ASP A 310 19.10 41.52 -10.15
C ASP A 310 19.19 40.91 -11.57
N ALA A 311 18.29 39.98 -11.87
CA ALA A 311 18.02 39.57 -13.25
C ALA A 311 16.59 40.00 -13.62
N PRO A 312 16.36 40.68 -14.76
CA PRO A 312 15.01 41.00 -15.20
C PRO A 312 14.24 39.68 -15.33
N ALA A 313 13.04 39.66 -14.75
CA ALA A 313 12.09 38.56 -14.91
C ALA A 313 11.80 38.38 -16.40
N THR A 314 12.52 37.46 -17.04
CA THR A 314 12.00 36.81 -18.23
C THR A 314 10.88 35.92 -17.74
N ASP A 315 9.65 36.23 -18.16
CA ASP A 315 8.40 35.49 -17.92
C ASP A 315 8.42 34.06 -18.52
N ALA A 316 9.52 33.32 -18.36
CA ALA A 316 9.54 31.88 -18.54
C ALA A 316 8.96 31.28 -17.25
N THR A 317 7.64 31.12 -17.21
CA THR A 317 7.01 30.32 -16.17
C THR A 317 7.55 28.90 -16.31
N SER A 318 8.50 28.50 -15.47
CA SER A 318 9.06 27.15 -15.55
C SER A 318 7.95 26.12 -15.37
N TYR A 319 7.98 25.03 -16.14
CA TYR A 319 6.98 23.97 -16.01
C TYR A 319 6.95 23.39 -14.59
N ALA A 320 8.08 23.40 -13.89
CA ALA A 320 8.18 23.10 -12.46
C ALA A 320 7.28 23.99 -11.58
N LYS A 321 7.16 25.29 -11.88
CA LYS A 321 6.27 26.20 -11.14
C LYS A 321 4.80 25.87 -11.42
N LEU A 322 4.42 25.76 -12.69
CA LEU A 322 3.05 25.40 -13.10
C LEU A 322 2.61 24.07 -12.50
N ARG A 323 3.50 23.09 -12.52
CA ARG A 323 3.30 21.79 -11.89
C ARG A 323 3.02 21.92 -10.40
N THR A 324 3.79 22.73 -9.69
CA THR A 324 3.61 22.96 -8.24
C THR A 324 2.27 23.63 -7.93
N GLU A 325 1.87 24.59 -8.76
CA GLU A 325 0.59 25.29 -8.64
C GLU A 325 -0.57 24.32 -8.90
N TRP A 326 -0.47 23.45 -9.91
CA TRP A 326 -1.47 22.42 -10.19
C TRP A 326 -1.61 21.38 -9.07
N ILE A 327 -0.49 20.84 -8.56
CA ILE A 327 -0.48 19.94 -7.40
C ILE A 327 -1.22 20.55 -6.22
N THR A 328 -0.95 21.83 -5.95
CA THR A 328 -1.56 22.55 -4.83
C THR A 328 -3.07 22.74 -5.05
N ALA A 329 -3.48 23.03 -6.29
CA ALA A 329 -4.89 23.15 -6.65
C ALA A 329 -5.65 21.83 -6.48
N ARG A 330 -5.10 20.71 -6.97
CA ARG A 330 -5.73 19.38 -6.81
C ARG A 330 -5.84 18.96 -5.34
N ALA A 331 -4.79 19.18 -4.55
CA ALA A 331 -4.82 18.90 -3.12
C ALA A 331 -5.88 19.75 -2.38
N THR A 332 -6.05 21.01 -2.79
CA THR A 332 -7.07 21.91 -2.23
C THR A 332 -8.47 21.44 -2.59
N MET A 333 -8.72 21.08 -3.86
CA MET A 333 -9.99 20.50 -4.31
C MET A 333 -10.38 19.27 -3.48
N ARG A 334 -9.44 18.33 -3.26
CA ARG A 334 -9.67 17.15 -2.41
C ARG A 334 -10.05 17.51 -0.98
N ALA A 335 -9.37 18.48 -0.38
CA ALA A 335 -9.67 18.95 0.97
C ALA A 335 -11.03 19.64 1.09
N GLU A 336 -11.44 20.39 0.06
CA GLU A 336 -12.77 21.03 0.03
C GLU A 336 -13.90 19.99 -0.14
N ILE A 337 -13.68 18.92 -0.92
CA ILE A 337 -14.63 17.81 -1.03
C ILE A 337 -14.76 17.05 0.30
N GLU A 338 -13.66 16.81 1.01
CA GLU A 338 -13.69 16.22 2.37
C GLU A 338 -14.45 17.12 3.36
N THR A 339 -14.28 18.43 3.23
CA THR A 339 -15.00 19.42 4.04
C THR A 339 -16.51 19.36 3.74
N LEU A 340 -16.89 19.27 2.46
CA LEU A 340 -18.28 19.10 2.06
C LEU A 340 -18.86 17.79 2.60
N LYS A 341 -18.15 16.67 2.44
CA LYS A 341 -18.53 15.37 3.00
C LYS A 341 -18.82 15.46 4.50
N SER A 342 -17.89 16.02 5.26
CA SER A 342 -18.04 16.21 6.70
C SER A 342 -19.26 17.07 7.05
N ALA A 343 -19.53 18.12 6.26
CA ALA A 343 -20.70 18.99 6.44
C ALA A 343 -22.02 18.24 6.17
N ILE A 344 -22.07 17.40 5.13
CA ILE A 344 -23.23 16.56 4.82
C ILE A 344 -23.46 15.56 5.95
N GLU A 345 -22.44 14.80 6.35
CA GLU A 345 -22.52 13.80 7.42
C GLU A 345 -23.00 14.42 8.75
N THR A 346 -22.51 15.63 9.06
CA THR A 346 -22.94 16.37 10.25
C THR A 346 -24.42 16.79 10.15
N ALA A 347 -24.88 17.23 8.98
CA ALA A 347 -26.25 17.68 8.79
C ALA A 347 -27.28 16.54 8.88
N ILE A 348 -26.91 15.34 8.46
CA ILE A 348 -27.78 14.15 8.48
C ILE A 348 -27.66 13.33 9.77
N ALA A 349 -26.67 13.62 10.63
CA ALA A 349 -26.43 12.87 11.85
C ALA A 349 -27.67 12.90 12.78
N GLY A 350 -28.21 11.72 13.08
CA GLY A 350 -29.36 11.55 13.98
C GLY A 350 -30.72 11.83 13.34
N GLN A 351 -30.79 12.02 12.02
CA GLN A 351 -32.06 12.07 11.29
C GLN A 351 -32.48 10.66 10.86
N GLU A 352 -33.65 10.22 11.35
CA GLU A 352 -34.24 8.93 11.03
C GLU A 352 -34.56 8.82 9.53
N GLY A 353 -34.09 7.75 8.87
CA GLY A 353 -34.32 7.48 7.46
C GLY A 353 -33.26 8.06 6.50
N LEU A 354 -32.19 8.69 7.00
CA LEU A 354 -31.07 9.19 6.21
C LEU A 354 -29.73 8.50 6.52
N GLU A 355 -29.77 7.37 7.24
CA GLU A 355 -28.59 6.62 7.66
C GLU A 355 -27.75 6.12 6.47
N ASP A 356 -28.41 5.76 5.37
CA ASP A 356 -27.77 5.30 4.14
C ASP A 356 -27.04 6.43 3.38
N VAL A 357 -27.42 7.69 3.60
CA VAL A 357 -26.80 8.83 2.93
C VAL A 357 -25.37 9.04 3.44
N ALA A 358 -25.12 8.78 4.72
CA ALA A 358 -23.78 8.85 5.32
C ALA A 358 -22.83 7.80 4.72
N GLY A 359 -23.35 6.66 4.26
CA GLY A 359 -22.57 5.64 3.57
C GLY A 359 -22.30 5.93 2.10
N ARG A 360 -22.96 6.93 1.51
CA ARG A 360 -22.81 7.31 0.09
C ARG A 360 -22.00 8.58 -0.13
N THR A 361 -21.62 9.29 0.92
CA THR A 361 -20.80 10.51 0.82
C THR A 361 -19.38 10.24 0.31
N ASP A 362 -18.87 9.01 0.47
CA ASP A 362 -17.57 8.61 -0.09
C ASP A 362 -17.56 8.66 -1.63
N MET A 363 -18.72 8.50 -2.29
CA MET A 363 -18.84 8.58 -3.75
C MET A 363 -18.48 9.96 -4.31
N LEU A 364 -18.43 11.01 -3.48
CA LEU A 364 -17.96 12.34 -3.90
C LEU A 364 -16.52 12.30 -4.41
N PHE A 365 -15.70 11.37 -3.88
CA PHE A 365 -14.31 11.22 -4.31
C PHE A 365 -14.17 10.49 -5.64
N ASP A 366 -15.14 9.66 -6.04
CA ASP A 366 -15.09 8.96 -7.32
C ASP A 366 -15.10 9.96 -8.48
N TYR A 367 -15.83 11.06 -8.35
CA TYR A 367 -15.92 12.11 -9.39
C TYR A 367 -14.64 12.94 -9.59
N ILE A 368 -13.66 12.83 -8.70
CA ILE A 368 -12.35 13.47 -8.87
C ILE A 368 -11.22 12.47 -9.14
N GLN A 369 -11.50 11.17 -9.25
CA GLN A 369 -10.47 10.18 -9.57
C GLN A 369 -9.87 10.45 -10.96
N ASP A 370 -10.70 10.88 -11.91
CA ASP A 370 -10.28 11.22 -13.27
C ASP A 370 -9.46 12.53 -13.35
N ILE A 371 -9.37 13.30 -12.26
CA ILE A 371 -8.50 14.47 -12.15
C ILE A 371 -7.25 14.02 -11.38
N ASP A 372 -6.35 13.37 -12.10
CA ASP A 372 -5.21 12.63 -11.55
C ASP A 372 -3.86 13.33 -11.80
N GLY A 373 -2.77 12.55 -11.66
CA GLY A 373 -1.36 12.95 -11.75
C GLY A 373 -0.86 13.23 -13.17
N ASP A 374 -1.62 12.92 -14.21
CA ASP A 374 -1.12 12.86 -15.58
C ASP A 374 -0.60 14.21 -16.07
N LEU A 375 -1.30 15.31 -15.74
CA LEU A 375 -0.83 16.66 -16.08
C LEU A 375 0.50 16.99 -15.37
N GLU A 376 0.69 16.50 -14.16
CA GLU A 376 1.92 16.78 -13.38
C GLU A 376 3.11 16.03 -13.94
N ASP A 377 2.91 14.78 -14.33
CA ASP A 377 3.93 13.97 -14.98
C ASP A 377 4.29 14.54 -16.35
N THR A 378 3.29 15.01 -17.10
CA THR A 378 3.50 15.65 -18.41
C THR A 378 4.29 16.96 -18.26
N LEU A 379 3.93 17.81 -17.29
CA LEU A 379 4.67 19.05 -17.00
C LEU A 379 6.10 18.77 -16.50
N ARG A 380 6.33 17.68 -15.76
CA ARG A 380 7.69 17.25 -15.37
C ARG A 380 8.51 16.86 -16.59
N GLN A 381 7.94 16.03 -17.47
CA GLN A 381 8.61 15.61 -18.70
C GLN A 381 8.94 16.80 -19.62
N LEU A 382 8.09 17.82 -19.67
CA LEU A 382 8.34 19.06 -20.41
C LEU A 382 9.56 19.83 -19.89
N ASP A 383 9.85 19.76 -18.58
CA ASP A 383 11.01 20.40 -17.97
C ASP A 383 12.32 19.63 -18.26
N ASP A 384 12.24 18.30 -18.30
CA ASP A 384 13.38 17.41 -18.53
C ASP A 384 13.73 17.26 -20.03
N THR A 385 12.77 17.48 -20.93
CA THR A 385 12.91 17.22 -22.37
C THR A 385 13.61 18.39 -23.08
N SER A 386 14.76 18.08 -23.70
CA SER A 386 15.50 19.02 -24.55
C SER A 386 15.20 18.87 -26.05
N ASP A 387 14.51 17.80 -26.46
CA ASP A 387 14.15 17.54 -27.86
C ASP A 387 12.91 18.37 -28.28
N PRO A 388 13.02 19.23 -29.31
CA PRO A 388 11.89 20.03 -29.79
C PRO A 388 10.68 19.21 -30.26
N ALA A 389 10.89 18.04 -30.86
CA ALA A 389 9.78 17.22 -31.36
C ALA A 389 8.99 16.58 -30.20
N GLN A 390 9.70 15.97 -29.24
CA GLN A 390 9.09 15.46 -28.02
C GLN A 390 8.43 16.57 -27.19
N ARG A 391 9.05 17.75 -27.08
CA ARG A 391 8.45 18.89 -26.39
C ARG A 391 7.11 19.30 -27.00
N ALA A 392 7.03 19.38 -28.33
CA ALA A 392 5.77 19.71 -29.02
C ALA A 392 4.68 18.64 -28.76
N ALA A 393 5.04 17.36 -28.76
CA ALA A 393 4.11 16.27 -28.46
C ALA A 393 3.60 16.34 -27.01
N LEU A 394 4.49 16.61 -26.04
CA LEU A 394 4.12 16.76 -24.63
C LEU A 394 3.24 17.99 -24.38
N MET A 395 3.43 19.09 -25.14
CA MET A 395 2.55 20.26 -25.06
C MET A 395 1.13 19.93 -25.55
N GLN A 396 1.00 19.20 -26.66
CA GLN A 396 -0.30 18.71 -27.15
C GLN A 396 -0.96 17.76 -26.15
N GLU A 397 -0.18 16.88 -25.53
CA GLU A 397 -0.70 15.96 -24.52
C GLU A 397 -1.17 16.70 -23.27
N ALA A 398 -0.42 17.70 -22.80
CA ALA A 398 -0.83 18.55 -21.69
C ALA A 398 -2.13 19.29 -21.99
N GLU A 399 -2.31 19.83 -23.20
CA GLU A 399 -3.56 20.46 -23.64
C GLU A 399 -4.74 19.47 -23.63
N ARG A 400 -4.53 18.24 -24.12
CA ARG A 400 -5.54 17.18 -24.12
C ARG A 400 -5.98 16.82 -22.70
N ILE A 401 -5.03 16.65 -21.78
CA ILE A 401 -5.30 16.35 -20.37
C ILE A 401 -6.07 17.51 -19.71
N ILE A 402 -5.62 18.75 -19.92
CA ILE A 402 -6.30 19.94 -19.40
C ILE A 402 -7.75 20.01 -19.90
N GLN A 403 -7.99 19.70 -21.17
CA GLN A 403 -9.35 19.69 -21.71
C GLN A 403 -10.21 18.60 -21.05
N SER A 404 -9.68 17.39 -20.89
CA SER A 404 -10.36 16.31 -20.18
C SER A 404 -10.77 16.73 -18.76
N TYR A 405 -9.85 17.32 -18.00
CA TYR A 405 -10.16 17.80 -16.64
C TYR A 405 -11.19 18.94 -16.64
N ARG A 406 -11.15 19.84 -17.62
CA ARG A 406 -12.17 20.91 -17.76
C ARG A 406 -13.55 20.33 -18.04
N ASP A 407 -13.64 19.33 -18.89
CA ASP A 407 -14.90 18.67 -19.23
C ASP A 407 -15.48 17.97 -18.00
N THR A 408 -14.64 17.27 -17.23
CA THR A 408 -15.03 16.68 -15.93
C THR A 408 -15.54 17.75 -14.97
N LEU A 409 -14.82 18.86 -14.81
CA LEU A 409 -15.19 19.99 -13.94
C LEU A 409 -16.43 20.76 -14.43
N ASP A 410 -16.79 20.69 -15.71
CA ASP A 410 -18.03 21.31 -16.21
C ASP A 410 -19.26 20.40 -16.08
N SER A 411 -19.10 19.18 -15.57
CA SER A 411 -20.24 18.30 -15.31
C SER A 411 -21.24 18.91 -14.33
N ASP A 412 -22.49 18.45 -14.41
CA ASP A 412 -23.57 18.88 -13.51
C ASP A 412 -23.25 18.56 -12.04
N PHE A 413 -22.44 17.54 -11.79
CA PHE A 413 -21.93 17.20 -10.46
C PHE A 413 -21.18 18.38 -9.83
N PHE A 414 -20.13 18.91 -10.47
CA PHE A 414 -19.34 20.00 -9.89
C PHE A 414 -20.14 21.31 -9.78
N LYS A 415 -21.07 21.56 -10.72
CA LYS A 415 -22.02 22.67 -10.63
C LYS A 415 -22.94 22.55 -9.40
N ALA A 416 -23.34 21.34 -9.04
CA ALA A 416 -24.11 21.06 -7.83
C ALA A 416 -23.25 21.10 -6.56
N VAL A 417 -22.00 20.62 -6.61
CA VAL A 417 -21.05 20.67 -5.51
C VAL A 417 -20.77 22.11 -5.08
N ASP A 418 -20.60 23.07 -6.00
CA ASP A 418 -20.43 24.47 -5.62
C ASP A 418 -21.72 25.12 -5.08
N LYS A 419 -22.88 24.52 -5.36
CA LYS A 419 -24.21 24.97 -4.90
C LYS A 419 -24.83 23.99 -3.91
N ASN A 420 -24.01 23.30 -3.13
CA ASN A 420 -24.42 22.17 -2.31
C ASN A 420 -25.36 22.53 -1.13
N GLY A 421 -25.38 23.79 -0.69
CA GLY A 421 -26.26 24.27 0.39
C GLY A 421 -25.82 23.91 1.82
N PHE A 422 -24.80 23.06 2.00
CA PHE A 422 -24.21 22.70 3.30
C PHE A 422 -23.05 23.62 3.68
N VAL A 423 -22.13 23.84 2.75
CA VAL A 423 -20.93 24.66 2.93
C VAL A 423 -20.67 25.48 1.67
N LYS A 424 -20.14 26.69 1.83
CA LYS A 424 -19.72 27.50 0.69
C LYS A 424 -18.42 26.92 0.13
N THR A 425 -18.48 26.40 -1.09
CA THR A 425 -17.34 25.90 -1.87
C THR A 425 -17.24 26.64 -3.19
N ASP A 426 -16.04 26.70 -3.75
CA ASP A 426 -15.76 27.19 -5.10
C ASP A 426 -14.73 26.26 -5.76
N ILE A 427 -15.01 24.96 -5.65
CA ILE A 427 -14.10 23.89 -6.08
C ILE A 427 -13.92 23.96 -7.59
N ARG A 428 -15.02 24.12 -8.33
CA ARG A 428 -14.98 24.21 -9.79
C ARG A 428 -14.27 25.48 -10.23
N GLY A 429 -14.64 26.63 -9.68
CA GLY A 429 -14.09 27.92 -10.09
C GLY A 429 -12.58 28.01 -9.83
N SER A 430 -12.15 27.63 -8.63
CA SER A 430 -10.72 27.63 -8.26
C SER A 430 -9.89 26.67 -9.11
N THR A 431 -10.38 25.44 -9.35
CA THR A 431 -9.66 24.43 -10.12
C THR A 431 -9.60 24.79 -11.62
N LEU A 432 -10.70 25.29 -12.19
CA LEU A 432 -10.71 25.79 -13.58
C LEU A 432 -9.76 26.98 -13.77
N SER A 433 -9.70 27.90 -12.79
CA SER A 433 -8.76 29.02 -12.84
C SER A 433 -7.31 28.53 -12.85
N SER A 434 -6.99 27.50 -12.06
CA SER A 434 -5.66 26.88 -12.06
C SER A 434 -5.32 26.25 -13.42
N LEU A 435 -6.24 25.45 -13.99
CA LEU A 435 -6.08 24.87 -15.32
C LEU A 435 -5.95 25.93 -16.42
N GLN A 436 -6.64 27.07 -16.28
CA GLN A 436 -6.50 28.20 -17.21
C GLN A 436 -5.10 28.80 -17.17
N GLN A 437 -4.53 28.98 -15.98
CA GLN A 437 -3.15 29.47 -15.81
C GLN A 437 -2.14 28.52 -16.46
N VAL A 438 -2.28 27.21 -16.25
CA VAL A 438 -1.42 26.21 -16.89
C VAL A 438 -1.55 26.27 -18.42
N SER A 439 -2.78 26.32 -18.96
CA SER A 439 -2.96 26.40 -20.42
C SER A 439 -2.42 27.69 -21.02
N ALA A 440 -2.57 28.82 -20.33
CA ALA A 440 -2.08 30.11 -20.82
C ALA A 440 -0.56 30.12 -20.88
N ALA A 441 0.10 29.48 -19.90
CA ALA A 441 1.55 29.35 -19.88
C ALA A 441 2.10 28.30 -20.87
N LEU A 442 1.29 27.32 -21.27
CA LEU A 442 1.64 26.40 -22.37
C LEU A 442 1.55 27.08 -23.75
N ALA A 443 0.64 28.05 -23.91
CA ALA A 443 0.43 28.77 -25.17
C ALA A 443 1.34 30.00 -25.36
N ALA A 444 2.05 30.42 -24.30
CA ALA A 444 3.01 31.54 -24.31
C ALA A 444 4.40 31.06 -24.74
#